data_AF-E7GH46-F1
#
_entry.id   AF-E7GH46-F1
#
_cell.length_a   1.000
_cell.length_b   1.000
_cell.length_c   1.000
_cell.angle_alpha   90.00
_cell.angle_beta   90.00
_cell.angle_gamma   90.00
#
_symmetry.space_group_name_H-M   'P 1'
#
loop_
_entity.id
_entity.type
_entity.pdbx_description
1 polymer ?
#
loop_
_entity_poly.entity_id
_entity_poly.type
_entity_poly.pdbx_seq_one_letter_code
_entity_poly.pdbx_strand_id
1 'polypeptide(L)'
;MAVAKEQIRQIISENNISSVADVYSLLRDSFKDILQELLEAEMDASLGYSKNHKAGLDTDNKRNGYSQKTIKSQFGEFPLDIPRDRNGEFEPKLVPKHQRDVSGIEEKVSPFTHGHRAQGISMTRS
;
A
#
# COMPACT_ATOMS: atom_id res chain seq x y z
N MET A 1 16.01 4.27 4.51
CA MET A 1 16.01 3.26 5.60
C MET A 1 17.26 2.41 5.47
N ALA A 2 18.07 2.29 6.53
CA ALA A 2 18.93 1.13 6.64
C ALA A 2 18.03 0.02 7.18
N VAL A 3 17.69 -0.97 6.36
CA VAL A 3 17.14 -2.22 6.91
C VAL A 3 18.18 -2.69 7.92
N ALA A 4 17.78 -2.81 9.19
CA ALA A 4 18.74 -3.14 10.24
C ALA A 4 19.38 -4.48 9.86
N LYS A 5 20.71 -4.57 9.90
CA LYS A 5 21.45 -5.81 9.58
C LYS A 5 20.88 -7.02 10.32
N GLU A 6 20.29 -6.79 11.49
CA GLU A 6 19.64 -7.80 12.30
C GLU A 6 18.33 -8.32 11.69
N GLN A 7 17.48 -7.46 11.14
CA GLN A 7 16.27 -7.88 10.42
C GLN A 7 16.65 -8.66 9.15
N ILE A 8 17.70 -8.24 8.44
CA ILE A 8 18.19 -8.98 7.26
C ILE A 8 18.66 -10.38 7.67
N ARG A 9 19.37 -10.52 8.81
CA ARG A 9 19.81 -11.83 9.32
C ARG A 9 18.65 -12.72 9.72
N GLN A 10 17.61 -12.17 10.37
CA GLN A 10 16.40 -12.91 10.70
C GLN A 10 15.72 -13.43 9.43
N ILE A 11 15.52 -12.56 8.43
CA ILE A 11 14.90 -12.90 7.14
C ILE A 11 15.71 -13.99 6.40
N ILE A 12 17.04 -13.90 6.39
CA ILE A 12 17.92 -14.92 5.78
C ILE A 12 17.80 -16.27 6.51
N SER A 13 17.73 -16.27 7.85
CA SER A 13 17.64 -17.50 8.63
C SER A 13 16.28 -18.18 8.54
N GLU A 14 15.19 -17.40 8.46
CA GLU A 14 13.83 -17.92 8.46
C GLU A 14 13.40 -18.44 7.09
N ASN A 15 13.91 -17.86 6.00
CA ASN A 15 13.45 -18.17 4.64
C ASN A 15 14.40 -19.03 3.81
N ASN A 16 15.44 -19.63 4.42
CA ASN A 16 16.43 -20.48 3.73
C ASN A 16 16.95 -19.88 2.40
N ILE A 17 17.24 -18.58 2.42
CA ILE A 17 17.68 -17.85 1.23
C ILE A 17 19.04 -18.38 0.81
N SER A 18 19.10 -19.06 -0.34
CA SER A 18 20.32 -19.69 -0.85
C SER A 18 20.73 -19.15 -2.21
N SER A 19 19.85 -18.40 -2.88
CA SER A 19 20.08 -17.76 -4.17
C SER A 19 19.61 -16.30 -4.19
N VAL A 20 20.17 -15.52 -5.12
CA VAL A 20 19.68 -14.17 -5.45
C VAL A 20 18.20 -14.21 -5.88
N ALA A 21 17.77 -15.31 -6.52
CA ALA A 21 16.37 -15.52 -6.88
C ALA A 21 15.45 -15.56 -5.65
N ASP A 22 15.88 -16.16 -4.55
CA ASP A 22 15.11 -16.27 -3.32
C ASP A 22 14.94 -14.90 -2.65
N VAL A 23 15.95 -14.02 -2.78
CA VAL A 23 15.86 -12.63 -2.33
C VAL A 23 14.79 -11.88 -3.12
N TYR A 24 14.73 -12.08 -4.45
CA TYR A 24 13.71 -11.45 -5.29
C TYR A 24 12.29 -11.95 -4.94
N SER A 25 12.10 -13.24 -4.68
CA SER A 25 10.78 -13.74 -4.26
C SER A 25 10.34 -13.14 -2.92
N LEU A 26 11.25 -13.01 -1.96
CA LEU A 26 10.92 -12.41 -0.66
C LEU A 26 10.58 -10.93 -0.78
N LEU A 27 11.30 -10.19 -1.61
CA LEU A 27 10.97 -8.78 -1.88
C LEU A 27 9.59 -8.66 -2.53
N ARG A 28 9.28 -9.53 -3.49
CA ARG A 28 7.96 -9.59 -4.13
C ARG A 28 6.85 -9.88 -3.13
N ASP A 29 7.03 -10.88 -2.27
CA ASP A 29 6.03 -11.26 -1.27
C ASP A 29 5.86 -10.17 -0.21
N SER A 30 6.96 -9.62 0.30
CA SER A 30 6.92 -8.49 1.25
C SER A 30 6.24 -7.26 0.65
N PHE A 31 6.52 -6.96 -0.62
CA PHE A 31 5.91 -5.84 -1.33
C PHE A 31 4.41 -6.05 -1.53
N LYS A 32 4.01 -7.28 -1.86
CA LYS A 32 2.59 -7.67 -1.93
C LYS A 32 1.90 -7.45 -0.59
N ASP A 33 2.50 -7.90 0.51
CA ASP A 33 1.91 -7.76 1.85
C ASP A 33 1.80 -6.29 2.28
N ILE A 34 2.81 -5.47 1.99
CA ILE A 34 2.77 -4.02 2.24
C ILE A 34 1.64 -3.37 1.44
N LEU A 35 1.50 -3.69 0.14
CA LEU A 35 0.42 -3.15 -0.69
C LEU A 35 -0.96 -3.60 -0.19
N GLN A 36 -1.08 -4.84 0.25
CA GLN A 36 -2.31 -5.39 0.81
C GLN A 36 -2.73 -4.61 2.06
N GLU A 37 -1.79 -4.41 2.99
CA GLU A 37 -2.01 -3.66 4.23
C GLU A 37 -2.38 -2.19 3.96
N LEU A 38 -1.68 -1.56 3.02
CA LEU A 38 -1.97 -0.18 2.63
C LEU A 38 -3.39 -0.02 2.04
N LEU A 39 -3.84 -0.98 1.23
CA LEU A 39 -5.21 -0.99 0.71
C LEU A 39 -6.24 -1.21 1.82
N GLU A 40 -5.95 -2.08 2.80
CA GLU A 40 -6.83 -2.25 3.97
C GLU A 40 -6.92 -0.95 4.78
N ALA A 41 -5.81 -0.25 4.96
CA ALA A 41 -5.73 1.03 5.65
C ALA A 41 -6.45 2.16 4.89
N GLU A 42 -6.33 2.22 3.55
CA GLU A 42 -7.10 3.16 2.73
C GLU A 42 -8.61 2.90 2.87
N MET A 43 -9.01 1.64 2.91
CA MET A 43 -10.41 1.25 3.10
C MET A 43 -10.93 1.64 4.48
N ASP A 44 -10.14 1.41 5.53
CA ASP A 44 -10.45 1.87 6.89
C ASP A 44 -10.61 3.39 6.95
N ALA A 45 -9.73 4.13 6.27
CA ALA A 45 -9.80 5.59 6.19
C ALA A 45 -11.03 6.07 5.40
N SER A 46 -11.40 5.38 4.31
CA SER A 46 -12.56 5.72 3.49
C SER A 46 -13.88 5.46 4.22
N LEU A 47 -13.97 4.37 4.98
CA LEU A 47 -15.16 4.02 5.75
C LEU A 47 -15.22 4.74 7.12
N GLY A 48 -14.10 5.28 7.58
CA GLY A 48 -13.99 5.99 8.87
C GLY A 48 -13.99 5.07 10.09
N TYR A 49 -13.89 3.76 9.90
CA TYR A 49 -13.81 2.77 10.97
C TYR A 49 -12.92 1.60 10.58
N SER A 50 -12.22 1.02 11.56
CA SER A 50 -11.38 -0.14 11.32
C SER A 50 -12.18 -1.44 11.23
N LYS A 51 -11.63 -2.46 10.54
CA LYS A 51 -12.18 -3.82 10.35
C LYS A 51 -12.84 -4.45 11.58
N ASN A 52 -12.43 -4.06 12.80
CA ASN A 52 -12.96 -4.56 14.07
C ASN A 52 -13.67 -3.53 14.96
N HIS A 53 -13.82 -2.28 14.52
CA HIS A 53 -14.53 -1.25 15.27
C HIS A 53 -15.90 -0.99 14.61
N LYS A 54 -16.88 -1.85 14.91
CA LYS A 54 -18.30 -1.56 14.62
C LYS A 54 -18.83 -0.51 15.60
N ALA A 55 -18.28 0.70 15.54
CA ALA A 55 -18.74 1.77 16.40
C ALA A 55 -20.05 2.35 15.86
N GLY A 56 -21.16 1.61 15.98
CA GLY A 56 -22.54 2.14 15.90
C GLY A 56 -22.87 3.06 14.72
N LEU A 57 -22.12 2.96 13.62
CA LEU A 57 -22.26 3.84 12.48
C LEU A 57 -23.36 3.26 11.58
N ASP A 58 -24.49 3.96 11.54
CA ASP A 58 -25.56 3.79 10.55
C ASP A 58 -25.07 4.31 9.20
N THR A 59 -23.96 3.75 8.71
CA THR A 59 -23.42 4.07 7.39
C THR A 59 -24.05 3.13 6.38
N ASP A 60 -24.69 3.72 5.39
CA ASP A 60 -25.27 3.02 4.24
C ASP A 60 -24.20 2.13 3.55
N ASN A 61 -22.95 2.60 3.54
CA ASN A 61 -21.83 1.89 2.95
C ASN A 61 -21.10 0.95 3.93
N LYS A 62 -20.76 -0.25 3.45
CA LYS A 62 -20.14 -1.35 4.22
C LYS A 62 -19.12 -2.08 3.37
N ARG A 63 -18.13 -2.74 4.00
CA ARG A 63 -17.21 -3.64 3.29
C ARG A 63 -17.98 -4.77 2.60
N ASN A 64 -17.69 -5.01 1.33
CA ASN A 64 -18.30 -6.01 0.46
C ASN A 64 -17.24 -6.96 -0.13
N GLY A 65 -16.48 -7.57 0.77
CA GLY A 65 -15.44 -8.54 0.41
C GLY A 65 -14.26 -7.92 -0.34
N TYR A 66 -13.61 -8.76 -1.17
CA TYR A 66 -12.38 -8.45 -1.88
C TYR A 66 -12.53 -8.80 -3.36
N SER A 67 -11.88 -8.03 -4.22
CA SER A 67 -11.74 -8.31 -5.64
C SER A 67 -10.29 -8.67 -5.94
N GLN A 68 -10.06 -9.87 -6.45
CA GLN A 68 -8.73 -10.27 -6.87
C GLN A 68 -8.31 -9.50 -8.13
N LYS A 69 -7.11 -8.93 -8.13
CA LYS A 69 -6.53 -8.23 -9.28
C LYS A 69 -5.05 -8.61 -9.42
N THR A 70 -4.67 -9.09 -10.60
CA THR A 70 -3.26 -9.34 -10.92
C THR A 70 -2.59 -8.03 -11.31
N ILE A 71 -1.55 -7.69 -10.57
CA ILE A 71 -0.78 -6.44 -10.67
C ILE A 71 0.60 -6.78 -11.23
N LYS A 72 1.12 -5.91 -12.12
CA LYS A 72 2.48 -5.99 -12.66
C LYS A 72 3.36 -4.96 -11.96
N SER A 73 4.42 -5.43 -11.32
CA SER A 73 5.46 -4.61 -10.66
C SER A 73 6.83 -4.88 -11.27
N GLN A 74 7.85 -4.13 -10.83
CA GLN A 74 9.24 -4.40 -11.21
C GLN A 74 9.75 -5.76 -10.71
N PHE A 75 9.17 -6.28 -9.62
CA PHE A 75 9.47 -7.59 -9.05
C PHE A 75 8.70 -8.74 -9.74
N GLY A 76 7.87 -8.43 -10.75
CA GLY A 76 7.05 -9.39 -11.49
C GLY A 76 5.55 -9.22 -11.24
N GLU A 77 4.77 -10.16 -11.75
CA GLU A 77 3.30 -10.14 -11.66
C GLU A 77 2.81 -10.91 -10.44
N PHE A 78 1.95 -10.35 -9.60
CA PHE A 78 1.35 -11.05 -8.46
C PHE A 78 -0.12 -10.70 -8.27
N PRO A 79 -0.93 -11.63 -7.71
CA PRO A 79 -2.31 -11.34 -7.34
C PRO A 79 -2.37 -10.49 -6.06
N LEU A 80 -3.28 -9.53 -6.03
CA LEU A 80 -3.58 -8.68 -4.89
C LEU A 80 -5.10 -8.69 -4.63
N ASP A 81 -5.50 -8.64 -3.36
CA ASP A 81 -6.91 -8.67 -2.96
C ASP A 81 -7.39 -7.26 -2.62
N ILE A 82 -8.06 -6.61 -3.57
CA ILE A 82 -8.47 -5.22 -3.40
C ILE A 82 -9.77 -5.17 -2.59
N PRO A 83 -9.79 -4.49 -1.42
CA PRO A 83 -11.01 -4.36 -0.63
C PRO A 83 -12.06 -3.57 -1.40
N ARG A 84 -13.32 -3.98 -1.27
CA ARG A 84 -14.46 -3.33 -1.92
C ARG A 84 -15.50 -2.91 -0.92
N ASP A 85 -16.18 -1.82 -1.22
CA ASP A 85 -17.31 -1.31 -0.48
C ASP A 85 -18.60 -1.72 -1.21
N ARG A 86 -19.74 -1.62 -0.51
CA ARG A 86 -21.04 -2.06 -1.04
C ARG A 86 -21.58 -1.08 -2.07
N ASN A 87 -21.30 0.21 -1.90
CA ASN A 87 -21.82 1.26 -2.76
C ASN A 87 -20.90 1.54 -3.97
N GLY A 88 -19.67 1.00 -3.97
CA GLY A 88 -18.68 1.19 -5.03
C GLY A 88 -17.99 2.57 -5.00
N GLU A 89 -18.16 3.31 -3.90
CA GLU A 89 -17.61 4.64 -3.65
C GLU A 89 -16.13 4.61 -3.30
N PHE A 90 -15.60 3.45 -2.88
CA PHE A 90 -14.18 3.33 -2.56
C PHE A 90 -13.33 3.42 -3.83
N GLU A 91 -12.48 4.45 -3.87
CA GLU A 91 -11.52 4.70 -4.95
C GLU A 91 -10.10 4.59 -4.40
N PRO A 92 -9.45 3.41 -4.52
CA PRO A 92 -8.09 3.22 -4.05
C PRO A 92 -7.12 4.16 -4.79
N LYS A 93 -6.34 4.92 -4.04
CA LYS A 93 -5.40 5.91 -4.59
C LYS A 93 -4.09 5.25 -5.02
N LEU A 94 -3.64 4.26 -4.24
CA LEU A 94 -2.43 3.49 -4.53
C LEU A 94 -2.57 2.63 -5.79
N VAL A 95 -3.73 2.00 -5.99
CA VAL A 95 -3.99 1.13 -7.15
C VAL A 95 -5.29 1.55 -7.83
N PRO A 96 -5.26 2.51 -8.76
CA PRO A 96 -6.45 3.01 -9.42
C PRO A 96 -7.30 1.91 -10.07
N LYS A 97 -8.60 2.17 -10.16
CA LYS A 97 -9.53 1.30 -10.89
C LYS A 97 -9.00 1.11 -12.32
N HIS A 98 -9.07 -0.12 -12.83
CA HIS A 98 -8.58 -0.54 -14.15
C HIS A 98 -7.07 -0.48 -14.42
N GLN A 99 -6.26 0.12 -13.55
CA GLN A 99 -4.81 0.14 -13.73
C GLN A 99 -4.15 -1.13 -13.17
N ARG A 100 -3.50 -1.93 -14.01
CA ARG A 100 -2.79 -3.17 -13.59
C ARG A 100 -1.29 -3.00 -13.47
N ASP A 101 -0.74 -1.92 -13.99
CA ASP A 101 0.68 -1.61 -13.93
C ASP A 101 0.94 -0.66 -12.75
N VAL A 102 1.75 -1.13 -11.81
CA VAL A 102 2.14 -0.37 -10.62
C VAL A 102 3.64 -0.09 -10.57
N SER A 103 4.37 -0.32 -11.66
CA SER A 103 5.82 -0.08 -11.73
C SER A 103 6.21 1.38 -11.39
N GLY A 104 5.26 2.32 -11.42
CA GLY A 104 5.44 3.72 -11.01
C GLY A 104 4.98 4.08 -9.59
N ILE A 105 4.30 3.19 -8.83
CA ILE A 105 3.86 3.53 -7.46
C ILE A 105 4.96 3.32 -6.42
N GLU A 106 5.99 2.55 -6.74
CA GLU A 106 7.15 2.31 -5.88
C GLU A 106 7.88 3.62 -5.58
N GLU A 107 7.87 4.59 -6.50
CA GLU A 107 8.40 5.94 -6.28
C GLU A 107 7.54 6.75 -5.31
N LYS A 108 6.21 6.58 -5.34
CA LYS A 108 5.25 7.27 -4.45
C LYS A 108 5.16 6.66 -3.05
N VAL A 109 5.44 5.36 -2.92
CA VAL A 109 5.53 4.65 -1.63
C VAL A 109 6.89 4.89 -0.95
N SER A 110 7.80 5.65 -1.58
CA SER A 110 8.93 6.22 -0.86
C SER A 110 8.40 7.21 0.18
N PRO A 111 8.62 7.00 1.49
CA PRO A 111 8.17 7.90 2.57
C PRO A 111 8.86 9.28 2.55
N PHE A 112 9.43 9.70 1.42
CA PHE A 112 10.35 10.81 1.30
C PHE A 112 10.07 11.72 0.10
N THR A 113 8.82 12.01 -0.23
CA THR A 113 8.51 13.20 -1.06
C THR A 113 7.26 13.90 -0.53
N HIS A 114 7.44 14.78 0.45
CA HIS A 114 6.79 16.10 0.55
C HIS A 114 7.44 16.86 1.72
N GLY A 115 8.73 17.16 1.57
CA GLY A 115 9.23 18.43 2.07
C GLY A 115 8.50 19.50 1.26
N HIS A 116 7.32 19.92 1.72
CA HIS A 116 6.61 21.08 1.20
C HIS A 116 7.58 22.26 1.27
N ARG A 117 8.20 22.58 0.13
CA ARG A 117 8.70 23.93 -0.13
C ARG A 117 7.48 24.84 -0.14
N ALA A 118 7.16 25.42 1.01
CA ALA A 118 6.27 26.57 1.07
C ALA A 118 6.98 27.73 0.36
N GLN A 119 6.70 27.90 -0.94
CA GLN A 119 6.95 29.15 -1.62
C GLN A 119 5.83 30.13 -1.26
N GLY A 120 6.21 31.36 -0.92
CA GLY A 120 5.34 32.52 -1.04
C GLY A 120 4.67 32.97 0.26
N ILE A 121 5.35 33.84 1.00
CA ILE A 121 4.67 34.95 1.67
C ILE A 121 5.37 36.22 1.20
N SER A 122 4.81 36.84 0.17
CA SER A 122 4.96 38.26 -0.08
C SER A 122 4.26 39.03 1.05
N MET A 123 5.01 39.77 1.86
CA MET A 123 4.44 40.91 2.58
C MET A 123 5.15 42.18 2.16
N THR A 124 4.38 42.98 1.43
CA THR A 124 4.59 44.37 1.11
C THR A 124 4.66 45.25 2.36
N ARG A 125 5.57 46.23 2.31
CA ARG A 125 5.55 47.58 2.92
C ARG A 125 5.43 47.69 4.45
N SER A 126 6.44 48.33 5.06
CA SER A 126 6.33 49.72 5.52
C SER A 126 7.71 50.36 5.68
#